data_AF-A0A8B8FQA6-F1
#
_entry.id   AF-A0A8B8FQA6-F1
#
_cell.length_a   1.000
_cell.length_b   1.000
_cell.length_c   1.000
_cell.angle_alpha   90.00
_cell.angle_beta   90.00
_cell.angle_gamma   90.00
#
_symmetry.space_group_name_H-M   'P 1'
#
loop_
_entity.id
_entity.type
_entity.pdbx_description
1 polymer ?
#
loop_
_entity_poly.entity_id
_entity_poly.type
_entity_poly.pdbx_seq_one_letter_code
_entity_poly.pdbx_strand_id
1 'polypeptide(L)'
;MELVKTTSEFVEIKSSHARKIVWYYKKNIDDCFNYHTFLESSKNKLINLLKFLSVNHPIKYNLKMEVTYKRPHLDNSSENRAFKTISKEIFTDTRIRNVIEKYFTRLIQEEDEYIGKGSGFTLECIDGLFLCVYKYTPMGGSSYIKLPDDIRNKKAVINPQNTDQQCVVDRWRARRSRNKKKRRPMCAGSSW
;
A
#
# COMPACT_ATOMS: atom_id res chain seq x y z
N MET A 1 13.19 25.65 5.91
CA MET A 1 13.01 24.18 5.93
C MET A 1 12.28 23.83 7.20
N GLU A 2 10.96 23.65 7.16
CA GLU A 2 10.19 23.27 8.35
C GLU A 2 10.31 21.77 8.58
N LEU A 3 10.92 21.41 9.70
CA LEU A 3 10.79 20.11 10.32
C LEU A 3 9.31 19.94 10.70
N VAL A 4 8.57 19.19 9.88
CA VAL A 4 7.23 18.72 10.21
C VAL A 4 7.37 17.89 11.48
N LYS A 5 6.97 18.46 12.62
CA LYS A 5 6.96 17.80 13.93
C LYS A 5 6.18 16.49 13.79
N THR A 6 6.93 15.40 13.78
CA THR A 6 6.47 14.02 13.84
C THR A 6 5.47 13.87 14.98
N THR A 7 4.28 13.37 14.66
CA THR A 7 3.33 12.85 15.65
C THR A 7 4.11 11.91 16.57
N SER A 8 4.06 12.12 17.89
CA SER A 8 5.02 11.62 18.90
C SER A 8 5.41 10.12 18.90
N GLU A 9 4.74 9.27 18.12
CA GLU A 9 5.05 7.84 18.02
C GLU A 9 5.64 7.39 16.68
N PHE A 10 5.32 8.06 15.57
CA PHE A 10 5.86 7.70 14.26
C PHE A 10 6.93 8.72 13.88
N VAL A 11 8.18 8.28 13.97
CA VAL A 11 9.35 9.13 13.69
C VAL A 11 9.77 8.93 12.25
N GLU A 12 9.99 10.02 11.50
CA GLU A 12 10.61 9.95 10.18
C GLU A 12 12.07 9.53 10.33
N ILE A 13 12.42 8.38 9.76
CA ILE A 13 13.78 7.81 9.86
C ILE A 13 14.62 8.07 8.62
N LYS A 14 13.97 8.22 7.46
CA LYS A 14 14.65 8.39 6.17
C LYS A 14 13.72 9.06 5.18
N SER A 15 14.31 9.77 4.22
CA SER A 15 13.63 10.17 2.99
C SER A 15 14.56 9.99 1.78
N SER A 16 13.99 9.89 0.58
CA SER A 16 14.73 9.66 -0.66
C SER A 16 14.02 10.29 -1.86
N HIS A 17 14.74 10.42 -2.98
CA HIS A 17 14.26 10.96 -4.25
C HIS A 17 13.60 12.33 -4.08
N ALA A 18 14.30 13.29 -3.47
CA ALA A 18 13.74 14.62 -3.16
C ALA A 18 12.43 14.55 -2.34
N ARG A 19 12.41 13.68 -1.31
CA ARG A 19 11.25 13.38 -0.45
C ARG A 19 10.02 12.85 -1.20
N LYS A 20 10.21 12.23 -2.36
CA LYS A 20 9.17 11.41 -3.01
C LYS A 20 8.89 10.14 -2.22
N ILE A 21 9.87 9.64 -1.48
CA ILE A 21 9.73 8.48 -0.59
C ILE A 21 10.12 8.91 0.82
N VAL A 22 9.27 8.62 1.79
CA VAL A 22 9.49 8.91 3.21
C VAL A 22 9.17 7.66 4.03
N TRP A 23 10.08 7.33 4.95
CA TRP A 23 9.93 6.20 5.85
C TRP A 23 9.69 6.71 7.26
N TYR A 24 8.63 6.23 7.88
CA TYR A 24 8.32 6.43 9.29
C TYR A 24 8.48 5.11 10.03
N TYR A 25 8.93 5.18 11.27
CA TYR A 25 9.07 4.03 12.15
C TYR A 25 8.43 4.31 13.49
N LYS A 26 7.64 3.35 13.97
CA LYS A 26 7.17 3.28 15.35
C LYS A 26 7.86 2.12 16.02
N LYS A 27 8.71 2.43 17.01
CA LYS A 27 9.36 1.44 17.86
C LYS A 27 8.34 0.89 18.86
N ASN A 28 8.44 -0.40 19.18
CA ASN A 28 7.73 -0.97 20.32
C ASN A 28 8.45 -0.56 21.62
N ILE A 29 7.87 0.38 22.36
CA ILE A 29 8.42 0.87 23.64
C ILE A 29 7.78 0.12 24.82
N ASP A 30 6.53 -0.33 24.65
CA ASP A 30 5.72 -0.94 25.71
C ASP A 30 5.97 -2.45 25.86
N ASP A 31 7.03 -2.97 25.24
CA ASP A 31 7.39 -4.39 25.18
C ASP A 31 6.18 -5.29 24.88
N CYS A 32 5.33 -4.85 23.94
CA CYS A 32 4.14 -5.60 23.57
C CYS A 32 4.54 -6.90 22.87
N PHE A 33 4.22 -8.06 23.47
CA PHE A 33 4.42 -9.38 22.86
C PHE A 33 3.24 -9.82 21.99
N ASN A 34 2.19 -9.00 21.87
CA ASN A 34 0.99 -9.37 21.12
C ASN A 34 0.79 -8.45 19.90
N TYR A 35 0.78 -9.05 18.72
CA TYR A 35 0.62 -8.37 17.43
C TYR A 35 -0.66 -7.53 17.37
N HIS A 36 -1.78 -8.11 17.78
CA HIS A 36 -3.09 -7.44 17.75
C HIS A 36 -3.08 -6.18 18.63
N THR A 37 -2.54 -6.31 19.85
CA THR A 37 -2.47 -5.19 20.81
C THR A 37 -1.57 -4.06 20.30
N PHE A 38 -0.39 -4.41 19.77
CA PHE A 38 0.55 -3.43 19.22
C PHE A 38 0.00 -2.72 17.98
N LEU A 39 -0.69 -3.44 17.09
CA LEU A 39 -1.31 -2.87 15.91
C LEU A 39 -2.49 -1.96 16.29
N GLU A 40 -3.37 -2.38 17.19
CA GLU A 40 -4.54 -1.58 17.59
C GLU A 40 -4.12 -0.29 18.32
N SER A 41 -3.08 -0.34 19.18
CA SER A 41 -2.53 0.86 19.82
C SER A 41 -1.97 1.86 18.80
N SER A 42 -1.41 1.35 17.70
CA SER A 42 -0.81 2.15 16.62
C SER A 42 -1.83 2.66 15.60
N LYS A 43 -3.03 2.07 15.55
CA LYS A 43 -4.05 2.27 14.50
C LYS A 43 -4.46 3.72 14.33
N ASN A 44 -4.91 4.37 15.41
CA ASN A 44 -5.47 5.72 15.33
C ASN A 44 -4.41 6.74 14.87
N LYS A 45 -3.17 6.59 15.36
CA LYS A 45 -2.05 7.47 15.01
C LYS A 45 -1.60 7.25 13.57
N LEU A 46 -1.56 6.00 13.11
CA LEU A 46 -1.30 5.67 11.70
C LEU A 46 -2.37 6.28 10.78
N ILE A 47 -3.65 6.16 11.13
CA ILE A 47 -4.75 6.75 10.36
C ILE A 47 -4.61 8.27 10.28
N ASN A 48 -4.31 8.92 11.41
CA ASN A 48 -4.14 10.38 11.45
C ASN A 48 -2.94 10.84 10.62
N LEU A 49 -1.81 10.12 10.69
CA LEU A 49 -0.63 10.41 9.87
C LEU A 49 -0.93 10.24 8.38
N LEU A 50 -1.58 9.15 7.98
CA LEU A 50 -1.95 8.93 6.58
C LEU A 50 -2.95 9.96 6.06
N LYS A 51 -3.91 10.37 6.90
CA LYS A 51 -4.82 11.47 6.58
C LYS A 51 -4.05 12.76 6.35
N PHE A 52 -3.19 13.14 7.29
CA PHE A 52 -2.37 14.35 7.20
C PHE A 52 -1.52 14.37 5.92
N LEU A 53 -0.86 13.25 5.60
CA LEU A 53 -0.03 13.13 4.40
C LEU A 53 -0.83 13.11 3.09
N SER A 54 -2.09 12.66 3.14
CA SER A 54 -2.97 12.57 1.97
C SER A 54 -3.77 13.85 1.69
N VAL A 55 -3.69 14.88 2.54
CA VAL A 55 -4.46 16.15 2.37
C VAL A 55 -4.07 16.87 1.09
N ASN A 56 -2.76 16.95 0.80
CA ASN A 56 -2.24 17.78 -0.29
C ASN A 56 -2.11 17.04 -1.62
N HIS A 57 -1.91 15.72 -1.58
CA HIS A 57 -1.77 14.90 -2.77
C HIS A 57 -2.14 13.45 -2.48
N PRO A 58 -2.55 12.67 -3.50
CA PRO A 58 -2.66 11.24 -3.37
C PRO A 58 -1.32 10.63 -2.92
N ILE A 59 -1.41 9.59 -2.10
CA ILE A 59 -0.23 8.88 -1.62
C ILE A 59 -0.37 7.39 -1.93
N LYS A 60 0.77 6.73 -2.09
CA LYS A 60 0.85 5.28 -2.06
C LYS A 60 1.62 4.91 -0.81
N TYR A 61 1.21 3.86 -0.10
CA TYR A 61 1.88 3.45 1.12
C TYR A 61 1.99 1.94 1.22
N ASN A 62 2.93 1.45 2.02
CA ASN A 62 2.98 0.07 2.49
C ASN A 62 3.45 0.02 3.93
N LEU A 63 3.07 -1.05 4.62
CA LEU A 63 3.49 -1.34 5.97
C LEU A 63 4.50 -2.49 5.95
N LYS A 64 5.45 -2.46 6.89
CA LYS A 64 6.37 -3.55 7.16
C LYS A 64 6.50 -3.67 8.67
N MET A 65 6.13 -4.82 9.22
CA MET A 65 6.39 -5.14 10.62
C MET A 65 7.73 -5.86 10.71
N GLU A 66 8.55 -5.52 11.70
CA GLU A 66 9.79 -6.24 12.04
C GLU A 66 9.65 -6.84 13.42
N VAL A 67 9.94 -8.13 13.51
CA VAL A 67 9.73 -8.96 14.69
C VAL A 67 10.85 -9.98 14.78
N THR A 68 11.34 -10.21 15.99
CA THR A 68 12.38 -11.20 16.28
C THR A 68 11.76 -12.44 16.92
N TYR A 69 12.13 -13.61 16.39
CA TYR A 69 11.69 -14.92 16.86
C TYR A 69 12.87 -15.72 17.38
N LYS A 70 12.67 -16.58 18.38
CA LYS A 70 13.70 -17.48 18.90
C LYS A 70 13.25 -18.92 18.94
N ARG A 71 14.19 -19.87 18.91
CA ARG A 71 13.91 -21.26 19.25
C ARG A 71 14.22 -21.51 20.72
N PRO A 72 13.25 -21.97 21.54
CA PRO A 72 13.43 -22.07 22.98
C PRO A 72 14.48 -23.08 23.45
N HIS A 73 14.99 -23.95 22.55
CA HIS A 73 15.95 -25.01 22.86
C HIS A 73 17.30 -24.84 22.15
N LEU A 74 17.57 -23.68 21.56
CA LEU A 74 18.83 -23.41 20.86
C LEU A 74 19.33 -22.00 21.20
N ASP A 75 20.50 -21.93 21.84
CA ASP A 75 21.15 -20.65 22.14
C ASP A 75 21.53 -19.92 20.84
N ASN A 76 21.44 -18.58 20.84
CA ASN A 76 21.72 -17.71 19.70
C ASN A 76 20.87 -17.99 18.44
N SER A 77 19.65 -18.53 18.62
CA SER A 77 18.72 -18.83 17.52
C SER A 77 17.74 -17.69 17.19
N SER A 78 18.00 -16.48 17.68
CA SER A 78 17.16 -15.32 17.40
C SER A 78 17.24 -14.94 15.93
N GLU A 79 16.11 -15.00 15.24
CA GLU A 79 15.95 -14.68 13.83
C GLU A 79 15.01 -13.49 13.67
N ASN A 80 15.50 -12.44 13.01
CA ASN A 80 14.65 -11.31 12.63
C ASN A 80 13.82 -11.66 11.40
N ARG A 81 12.51 -11.38 11.48
CA ARG A 81 11.54 -11.63 10.42
C ARG A 81 10.74 -10.36 10.16
N ALA A 82 10.44 -10.15 8.88
CA ALA A 82 9.70 -8.98 8.44
C ALA A 82 8.47 -9.36 7.63
N PHE A 83 7.31 -8.89 8.08
CA PHE A 83 6.02 -9.08 7.40
C PHE A 83 5.64 -7.79 6.68
N LYS A 84 5.51 -7.86 5.35
CA LYS A 84 5.35 -6.67 4.51
C LYS A 84 4.03 -6.73 3.75
N THR A 85 3.29 -5.65 3.81
CA THR A 85 2.07 -5.50 3.03
C THR A 85 2.37 -5.07 1.59
N ILE A 86 1.47 -5.42 0.67
CA ILE A 86 1.47 -4.83 -0.66
C ILE A 86 1.20 -3.32 -0.58
N SER A 87 1.70 -2.58 -1.58
CA SER A 87 1.52 -1.13 -1.63
C SER A 87 0.10 -0.75 -2.07
N LYS A 88 -0.50 0.23 -1.39
CA LYS A 88 -1.86 0.72 -1.65
C LYS A 88 -1.90 2.21 -1.87
N GLU A 89 -2.70 2.64 -2.83
CA GLU A 89 -3.00 4.04 -3.09
C GLU A 89 -4.12 4.53 -2.18
N ILE A 90 -3.94 5.71 -1.63
CA ILE A 90 -4.95 6.49 -0.90
C ILE A 90 -5.26 7.72 -1.75
N PHE A 91 -6.54 7.84 -2.09
CA PHE A 91 -7.14 9.01 -2.73
C PHE A 91 -8.01 9.75 -1.71
N THR A 92 -8.40 10.99 -2.03
CA THR A 92 -9.19 11.87 -1.16
C THR A 92 -10.50 11.24 -0.67
N ASP A 93 -11.14 10.38 -1.47
CA ASP A 93 -12.40 9.69 -1.18
C ASP A 93 -12.22 8.32 -0.50
N THR A 94 -10.97 7.88 -0.29
CA THR A 94 -10.69 6.54 0.22
C THR A 94 -11.05 6.45 1.71
N ARG A 95 -11.85 5.45 2.11
CA ARG A 95 -12.09 5.12 3.52
C ARG A 95 -10.85 4.49 4.16
N ILE A 96 -9.89 5.33 4.58
CA ILE A 96 -8.58 4.92 5.12
C ILE A 96 -8.72 3.90 6.26
N ARG A 97 -9.69 4.07 7.17
CA ARG A 97 -9.92 3.16 8.30
C ARG A 97 -10.11 1.71 7.85
N ASN A 98 -11.04 1.47 6.93
CA ASN A 98 -11.36 0.12 6.45
C ASN A 98 -10.17 -0.53 5.72
N VAL A 99 -9.38 0.29 5.01
CA VAL A 99 -8.19 -0.20 4.31
C VAL A 99 -7.14 -0.64 5.33
N ILE A 100 -6.90 0.15 6.38
CA ILE A 100 -5.94 -0.18 7.44
C ILE A 100 -6.35 -1.43 8.20
N GLU A 101 -7.62 -1.57 8.56
CA GLU A 101 -8.13 -2.78 9.23
C GLU A 101 -7.85 -4.03 8.39
N LYS A 102 -8.13 -3.99 7.09
CA LYS A 102 -7.83 -5.11 6.19
C LYS A 102 -6.33 -5.46 6.15
N TYR A 103 -5.46 -4.46 6.20
CA TYR A 103 -4.01 -4.71 6.22
C TYR A 103 -3.54 -5.27 7.55
N PHE A 104 -4.11 -4.82 8.67
CA PHE A 104 -3.79 -5.36 9.99
C PHE A 104 -4.23 -6.82 10.10
N THR A 105 -5.44 -7.14 9.65
CA THR A 105 -5.90 -8.54 9.59
C THR A 105 -4.96 -9.40 8.74
N ARG A 106 -4.49 -8.88 7.60
CA ARG A 106 -3.53 -9.62 6.77
C ARG A 106 -2.18 -9.82 7.45
N LEU A 107 -1.65 -8.82 8.16
CA LEU A 107 -0.39 -8.95 8.91
C LEU A 107 -0.50 -10.00 10.02
N ILE A 108 -1.63 -10.03 10.73
CA ILE A 108 -1.91 -11.04 11.76
C ILE A 108 -2.01 -12.44 11.12
N GLN A 109 -2.71 -12.57 9.98
CA GLN A 109 -2.79 -13.85 9.26
C GLN A 109 -1.42 -14.35 8.78
N GLU A 110 -0.57 -13.46 8.24
CA GLU A 110 0.78 -13.83 7.80
C GLU A 110 1.66 -14.29 8.98
N GLU A 111 1.44 -13.74 10.18
CA GLU A 111 2.08 -14.20 11.41
C GLU A 111 1.55 -15.59 11.84
N ASP A 112 0.24 -15.76 11.93
CA ASP A 112 -0.40 -17.03 12.29
C ASP A 112 0.05 -18.17 11.36
N GLU A 113 0.14 -17.90 10.05
CA GLU A 113 0.67 -18.84 9.08
C GLU A 113 2.16 -19.14 9.27
N TYR A 114 2.93 -18.18 9.76
CA TYR A 114 4.35 -18.38 10.05
C TYR A 114 4.56 -19.27 11.28
N ILE A 115 3.81 -19.03 12.35
CA ILE A 115 3.83 -19.84 13.58
C ILE A 115 3.24 -21.23 13.33
N GLY A 116 2.11 -21.30 12.60
CA GLY A 116 1.38 -22.53 12.31
C GLY A 116 2.14 -23.54 11.44
N LYS A 117 3.24 -23.13 10.79
CA LYS A 117 4.12 -24.04 10.01
C LYS A 117 4.98 -24.98 10.87
N GLY A 118 4.81 -25.00 12.19
CA GLY A 118 5.42 -26.00 13.07
C GLY A 118 6.95 -25.87 13.18
N SER A 119 7.48 -24.68 12.95
CA SER A 119 8.92 -24.41 12.80
C SER A 119 9.67 -24.28 14.13
N GLY A 120 8.98 -24.48 15.27
CA GLY A 120 9.57 -24.42 16.62
C GLY A 120 10.02 -23.02 17.05
N PHE A 121 9.63 -21.98 16.31
CA PHE A 121 9.91 -20.59 16.63
C PHE A 121 8.83 -20.03 17.56
N THR A 122 9.29 -19.35 18.60
CA THR A 122 8.48 -18.59 19.54
C THR A 122 8.77 -17.12 19.36
N LEU A 123 7.74 -16.28 19.45
CA LEU A 123 7.89 -14.85 19.40
C LEU A 123 8.78 -14.38 20.55
N GLU A 124 9.87 -13.69 20.23
CA GLU A 124 10.77 -13.13 21.25
C GLU A 124 10.42 -11.68 21.53
N CYS A 125 10.37 -10.83 20.51
CA CYS A 125 9.97 -9.43 20.67
C CYS A 125 9.46 -8.85 19.35
N ILE A 126 8.55 -7.88 19.44
CA ILE A 126 8.15 -7.06 18.30
C ILE A 126 9.08 -5.85 18.27
N ASP A 127 9.88 -5.69 17.20
CA ASP A 127 10.79 -4.55 17.10
C ASP A 127 10.01 -3.25 16.83
N GLY A 128 9.13 -3.30 15.84
CA GLY A 128 8.28 -2.16 15.51
C GLY A 128 7.59 -2.22 14.14
N LEU A 129 6.97 -1.09 13.77
CA LEU A 129 6.22 -0.92 12.53
C LEU A 129 6.82 0.17 11.65
N PHE A 130 7.19 -0.20 10.44
CA PHE A 130 7.57 0.71 9.37
C PHE A 130 6.36 1.08 8.51
N LEU A 131 6.22 2.37 8.28
CA LEU A 131 5.35 2.94 7.27
C LEU A 131 6.22 3.58 6.19
N CYS A 132 6.12 3.07 4.97
CA CYS A 132 6.74 3.69 3.81
C CYS A 132 5.67 4.40 2.98
N VAL A 133 5.86 5.70 2.75
CA VAL A 133 4.94 6.56 2.00
C VAL A 133 5.64 7.07 0.75
N TYR A 134 4.94 6.96 -0.37
CA TYR A 134 5.34 7.43 -1.68
C TYR A 134 4.41 8.58 -2.07
N LYS A 135 4.98 9.69 -2.51
CA LYS A 135 4.24 10.71 -3.28
C LYS A 135 3.77 10.05 -4.56
N TYR A 136 2.45 9.99 -4.75
CA TYR A 136 1.85 9.27 -5.86
C TYR A 136 1.18 10.25 -6.79
N THR A 137 1.73 10.37 -8.00
CA THR A 137 1.03 11.00 -9.11
C THR A 137 0.27 9.89 -9.82
N PRO A 138 -1.07 9.87 -9.80
CA PRO A 138 -1.82 8.90 -10.58
C PRO A 138 -1.39 9.01 -12.05
N MET A 139 -1.21 7.89 -12.72
CA MET A 139 -0.97 7.91 -14.16
C MET A 139 -2.17 8.62 -14.80
N GLY A 140 -1.91 9.77 -15.42
CA GLY A 140 -2.93 10.48 -16.19
C GLY A 140 -3.48 9.53 -17.25
N GLY A 141 -4.81 9.48 -17.38
CA GLY A 141 -5.39 8.82 -18.54
C GLY A 141 -4.84 9.49 -19.79
N SER A 142 -4.27 8.72 -20.72
CA SER A 142 -3.88 9.29 -22.00
C SER A 142 -5.12 9.86 -22.68
N SER A 143 -4.99 11.08 -23.21
CA SER A 143 -5.95 11.61 -24.17
C SER A 143 -5.90 10.76 -25.44
N TYR A 144 -6.91 10.92 -26.29
CA TYR A 144 -6.97 10.26 -27.60
C TYR A 144 -5.62 10.37 -28.34
N ILE A 145 -5.01 9.21 -28.60
CA ILE A 145 -3.80 9.12 -29.41
C ILE A 145 -4.26 8.86 -30.84
N LYS A 146 -3.91 9.76 -31.76
CA LYS A 146 -4.23 9.60 -33.18
C LYS A 146 -3.48 8.37 -33.71
N LEU A 147 -4.20 7.45 -34.35
CA LEU A 147 -3.59 6.29 -34.99
C LEU A 147 -2.73 6.76 -36.19
N PRO A 148 -1.59 6.09 -36.43
CA PRO A 148 -0.89 6.17 -37.70
C PRO A 148 -1.80 5.83 -38.88
N ASP A 149 -1.54 6.46 -40.03
CA ASP A 149 -2.43 6.43 -41.20
C ASP A 149 -2.63 5.00 -41.73
N ASP A 150 -1.61 4.16 -41.72
CA ASP A 150 -1.69 2.77 -42.19
C ASP A 150 -2.72 1.93 -41.42
N ILE A 151 -2.84 2.15 -40.11
CA ILE A 151 -3.76 1.42 -39.24
C ILE A 151 -5.17 2.03 -39.33
N ARG A 152 -5.25 3.36 -39.41
CA ARG A 152 -6.52 4.08 -39.58
C ARG A 152 -7.18 3.70 -40.90
N ASN A 153 -6.40 3.64 -41.98
CA ASN A 153 -6.89 3.38 -43.33
C ASN A 153 -7.37 1.93 -43.49
N LYS A 154 -6.78 0.99 -42.76
CA LYS A 154 -7.22 -0.42 -42.74
C LYS A 154 -8.57 -0.62 -42.05
N LYS A 155 -9.08 0.35 -41.29
CA LYS A 155 -10.35 0.30 -40.52
C LYS A 155 -10.54 -0.95 -39.64
N ALA A 156 -9.46 -1.72 -39.40
CA ALA A 156 -9.48 -2.97 -38.66
C ALA A 156 -9.54 -2.76 -37.14
N VAL A 157 -9.27 -1.53 -36.68
CA VAL A 157 -9.20 -1.16 -35.27
C VAL A 157 -10.12 0.03 -35.01
N ILE A 158 -11.02 -0.12 -34.05
CA ILE A 158 -11.80 1.00 -33.51
C ILE A 158 -10.87 1.77 -32.56
N ASN A 159 -10.66 3.06 -32.82
CA ASN A 159 -9.96 3.98 -31.91
C ASN A 159 -10.98 4.92 -31.26
N PRO A 160 -11.56 4.55 -30.10
CA PRO A 160 -12.60 5.33 -29.46
C PRO A 160 -12.04 6.70 -29.05
N GLN A 161 -12.62 7.77 -29.57
CA GLN A 161 -12.36 9.12 -29.10
C GLN A 161 -13.04 9.34 -27.75
N ASN A 162 -12.32 9.98 -26.83
CA ASN A 162 -12.88 10.44 -25.57
C ASN A 162 -13.56 11.79 -25.85
N THR A 163 -14.83 11.78 -26.27
CA THR A 163 -15.60 12.99 -26.64
C THR A 163 -16.11 13.76 -25.42
N ASP A 164 -16.00 13.16 -24.24
CA ASP A 164 -16.29 13.70 -22.93
C ASP A 164 -14.97 13.96 -22.17
N GLN A 165 -14.90 15.08 -21.45
CA GLN A 165 -13.82 15.40 -20.49
C GLN A 165 -13.72 14.40 -19.32
N GLN A 166 -14.46 13.28 -19.36
CA GLN A 166 -14.31 12.18 -18.42
C GLN A 166 -13.33 11.17 -19.01
N CYS A 167 -12.17 11.04 -18.40
CA CYS A 167 -11.10 10.18 -18.86
C CYS A 167 -11.60 8.74 -19.10
N VAL A 168 -11.03 8.05 -20.08
CA VAL A 168 -11.27 6.61 -20.35
C VAL A 168 -11.22 5.81 -19.04
N VAL A 169 -10.29 6.15 -18.14
CA VAL A 169 -10.13 5.56 -16.79
C VAL A 169 -11.37 5.70 -15.90
N ASP A 170 -12.02 6.86 -15.87
CA ASP A 170 -13.22 7.10 -15.06
C ASP A 170 -14.41 6.30 -15.59
N ARG A 171 -14.50 6.18 -16.92
CA ARG A 171 -15.48 5.30 -17.57
C ARG A 171 -15.27 3.83 -17.19
N TRP A 172 -14.03 3.35 -17.10
CA TRP A 172 -13.72 1.99 -16.63
C TRP A 172 -14.05 1.80 -15.14
N ARG A 173 -13.76 2.79 -14.29
CA ARG A 173 -14.08 2.76 -12.85
C ARG A 173 -15.59 2.73 -12.61
N ALA A 174 -16.35 3.57 -13.30
CA ALA A 174 -17.82 3.62 -13.23
C ALA A 174 -18.51 2.38 -13.83
N ARG A 175 -17.82 1.63 -14.69
CA ARG A 175 -18.33 0.41 -15.33
C ARG A 175 -18.00 -0.86 -14.53
N ARG A 176 -16.92 -0.85 -13.73
CA ARG A 176 -16.61 -1.92 -12.77
C ARG A 176 -17.62 -2.04 -11.63
N SER A 177 -18.24 -0.94 -11.21
CA SER A 177 -19.33 -0.98 -10.23
C SER A 177 -20.65 -1.51 -10.82
N ARG A 178 -20.80 -1.52 -12.15
CA ARG A 178 -22.10 -1.78 -12.82
C ARG A 178 -22.25 -3.11 -13.55
N ASN A 179 -21.24 -3.97 -13.69
CA ASN A 179 -21.43 -5.23 -14.43
C ASN A 179 -20.69 -6.45 -13.84
N LYS A 180 -21.42 -7.20 -13.00
CA LYS A 180 -21.35 -8.67 -13.00
C LYS A 180 -22.12 -9.15 -14.24
N LYS A 181 -21.50 -10.02 -15.06
CA LYS A 181 -22.04 -10.67 -16.29
C LYS A 181 -21.97 -9.87 -17.60
N LYS A 182 -20.90 -10.07 -18.38
CA LYS A 182 -20.91 -10.54 -19.80
C LYS A 182 -19.49 -10.51 -20.39
N ARG A 183 -19.23 -11.43 -21.35
CA ARG A 183 -17.93 -11.79 -21.95
C ARG A 183 -17.22 -10.59 -22.60
N ARG A 184 -15.88 -10.60 -22.54
CA ARG A 184 -14.96 -9.48 -22.86
C ARG A 184 -14.43 -9.55 -24.31
N PRO A 185 -14.31 -8.42 -25.04
CA PRO A 185 -13.30 -8.26 -26.08
C PRO A 185 -11.96 -7.83 -25.46
N MET A 186 -10.83 -8.33 -25.99
CA MET A 186 -9.47 -7.93 -25.59
C MET A 186 -9.13 -6.55 -26.16
N CYS A 187 -8.65 -5.65 -25.30
CA CYS A 187 -7.99 -4.41 -25.72
C CYS A 187 -6.48 -4.68 -25.82
N ALA A 188 -5.86 -4.29 -26.93
CA ALA A 188 -4.42 -4.36 -27.11
C ALA A 188 -3.74 -3.42 -26.10
N GLY A 189 -2.97 -3.99 -25.17
CA GLY A 189 -2.05 -3.25 -24.33
C GLY A 189 -0.69 -3.19 -25.01
N SER A 190 -0.16 -1.99 -25.23
CA SER A 190 1.23 -1.81 -25.61
C SER A 190 2.08 -2.01 -24.36
N SER A 191 2.86 -3.10 -24.34
CA SER A 191 3.92 -3.32 -23.37
C SER A 191 5.09 -2.40 -23.70
N TRP A 192 5.55 -1.63 -22.72
CA TRP A 192 6.91 -1.08 -22.65
C TRP A 192 7.44 -1.37 -21.26
#